data_AF-U4V9J6-F1
#
_entry.id   AF-U4V9J6-F1
#
_cell.length_a   1.000
_cell.length_b   1.000
_cell.length_c   1.000
_cell.angle_alpha   90.00
_cell.angle_beta   90.00
_cell.angle_gamma   90.00
#
_symmetry.space_group_name_H-M   'P 1'
#
loop_
_entity.id
_entity.type
_entity.pdbx_description
1 polymer ?
#
loop_
_entity_poly.entity_id
_entity_poly.type
_entity_poly.pdbx_seq_one_letter_code
_entity_poly.pdbx_strand_id
1 'polypeptide(L)'
;MIFQAMGRNPLVGAVTGYVAVGAGYDASLLITPADVILSGITTSAAHTVDANAYVSPIDNYYFIASSAIILSIVGAFIIERIVEPVAGTYRGSVVLDVHPVSELELKGLKRVGWATLALIAIIVAAVVPAGSPLRNENGGLVPSPFLESAVAIFAIFFLFLGWIYGRTVGKIKTSQDGINFMAEAVKELAPTLVLFFAISQFLAWFKWTNLGGEWIAVGGSHMLDASGFGGIPLLVSFVVLATVMNLFITSGGSAQWSLMAPIFVPMMMLVGFEPALIQAAFRIADSSTNIVTPMSPYFAVCLAFLQRYQKDAGIGTLASMTIPVALGFLVSWLLFLILWMELGLPIATGRGGVVYPIASRRAFICNASKLSEPELPGNRQGAVGHIRGISGWYDDSNQLWRS
;
A
#
# COMPACT_ATOMS: atom_id res chain seq x y z
N MET A 1 -5.54 -6.44 28.95
CA MET A 1 -6.54 -7.48 29.30
C MET A 1 -5.94 -8.87 29.29
N ILE A 2 -5.61 -9.46 28.13
CA ILE A 2 -5.10 -10.85 28.05
C ILE A 2 -3.80 -11.04 28.86
N PHE A 3 -2.84 -10.10 28.75
CA PHE A 3 -1.59 -10.16 29.51
C PHE A 3 -1.83 -10.23 31.03
N GLN A 4 -2.78 -9.46 31.53
CA GLN A 4 -3.12 -9.45 32.95
C GLN A 4 -3.74 -10.78 33.42
N ALA A 5 -4.62 -11.38 32.61
CA ALA A 5 -5.21 -12.68 32.90
C ALA A 5 -4.15 -13.79 32.97
N MET A 6 -3.02 -13.62 32.28
CA MET A 6 -1.86 -14.52 32.33
C MET A 6 -0.80 -14.12 33.37
N GLY A 7 -1.08 -13.13 34.23
CA GLY A 7 -0.13 -12.64 35.24
C GLY A 7 1.04 -11.81 34.69
N ARG A 8 0.98 -11.39 33.42
CA ARG A 8 1.98 -10.53 32.76
C ARG A 8 1.59 -9.05 32.87
N ASN A 9 2.55 -8.17 32.60
CA ASN A 9 2.34 -6.72 32.69
C ASN A 9 1.29 -6.24 31.65
N PRO A 10 0.16 -5.64 32.07
CA PRO A 10 -0.88 -5.15 31.17
C PRO A 10 -0.43 -4.00 30.27
N LEU A 11 0.58 -3.22 30.68
CA LEU A 11 1.16 -2.15 29.86
C LEU A 11 1.80 -2.76 28.60
N VAL A 12 2.54 -3.85 28.76
CA VAL A 12 3.14 -4.60 27.64
C VAL A 12 2.04 -5.10 26.71
N GLY A 13 0.93 -5.61 27.24
CA GLY A 13 -0.22 -6.01 26.43
C GLY A 13 -0.86 -4.85 25.65
N ALA A 14 -0.98 -3.67 26.26
CA ALA A 14 -1.49 -2.48 25.58
C ALA A 14 -0.55 -2.01 24.47
N VAL A 15 0.76 -1.99 24.74
CA VAL A 15 1.79 -1.67 23.74
C VAL A 15 1.81 -2.73 22.64
N THR A 16 1.67 -4.01 22.96
CA THR A 16 1.61 -5.11 21.98
C THR A 16 0.46 -4.90 21.00
N GLY A 17 -0.74 -4.59 21.50
CA GLY A 17 -1.89 -4.30 20.64
C GLY A 17 -1.69 -3.05 19.79
N TYR A 18 -1.16 -1.98 20.38
CA TYR A 18 -0.84 -0.74 19.67
C TYR A 18 0.20 -0.95 18.55
N VAL A 19 1.27 -1.68 18.86
CA VAL A 19 2.32 -2.07 17.91
C VAL A 19 1.77 -2.90 16.78
N ALA A 20 0.97 -3.94 17.08
CA ALA A 20 0.42 -4.83 16.06
C ALA A 20 -0.45 -4.07 15.05
N VAL A 21 -1.22 -3.08 15.52
CA VAL A 21 -2.07 -2.25 14.64
C VAL A 21 -1.28 -1.16 13.93
N GLY A 22 -0.37 -0.47 14.64
CA GLY A 22 0.35 0.69 14.10
C GLY A 22 1.52 0.29 13.20
N ALA A 23 2.41 -0.58 13.69
CA ALA A 23 3.60 -1.00 12.96
C ALA A 23 3.36 -2.17 11.99
N GLY A 24 2.26 -2.90 12.17
CA GLY A 24 1.78 -3.92 11.24
C GLY A 24 0.80 -3.41 10.19
N TYR A 25 0.59 -2.09 10.08
CA TYR A 25 -0.50 -1.49 9.30
C TYR A 25 -0.56 -1.97 7.84
N ASP A 26 0.57 -1.97 7.12
CA ASP A 26 0.66 -2.40 5.72
C ASP A 26 0.97 -3.89 5.54
N ALA A 27 1.02 -4.68 6.63
CA ALA A 27 1.32 -6.10 6.59
C ALA A 27 0.07 -6.91 7.00
N SER A 28 -0.55 -7.58 6.03
CA SER A 28 -1.78 -8.33 6.24
C SER A 28 -1.82 -9.61 5.40
N LEU A 29 -2.47 -10.65 5.95
CA LEU A 29 -2.76 -11.89 5.23
C LEU A 29 -3.85 -11.71 4.15
N LEU A 30 -4.62 -10.63 4.25
CA LEU A 30 -5.72 -10.28 3.37
C LEU A 30 -5.50 -8.89 2.79
N ILE A 31 -6.05 -8.66 1.61
CA ILE A 31 -6.14 -7.32 1.02
C ILE A 31 -7.01 -6.42 1.89
N THR A 32 -6.55 -5.19 2.05
CA THR A 32 -7.10 -4.13 2.88
C THR A 32 -7.42 -2.89 2.03
N PRO A 33 -8.19 -1.92 2.56
CA PRO A 33 -8.40 -0.64 1.89
C PRO A 33 -7.10 0.13 1.60
N ALA A 34 -6.05 -0.06 2.41
CA ALA A 34 -4.74 0.57 2.19
C ALA A 34 -4.11 0.11 0.88
N ASP A 35 -4.30 -1.14 0.46
CA ASP A 35 -3.81 -1.66 -0.81
C ASP A 35 -4.42 -0.91 -2.01
N VAL A 36 -5.72 -0.66 -1.97
CA VAL A 36 -6.45 0.06 -3.03
C VAL A 36 -6.04 1.54 -3.08
N ILE A 37 -5.90 2.17 -1.92
CA ILE A 37 -5.51 3.58 -1.82
C ILE A 37 -4.08 3.78 -2.35
N LEU A 38 -3.13 2.99 -1.86
CA LEU A 38 -1.73 3.14 -2.26
C LEU A 38 -1.55 2.82 -3.74
N SER A 39 -2.17 1.75 -4.25
CA SER A 39 -2.05 1.37 -5.66
C SER A 39 -2.67 2.40 -6.60
N GLY A 40 -3.77 3.05 -6.20
CA GLY A 40 -4.39 4.14 -6.96
C GLY A 40 -3.51 5.38 -7.04
N ILE A 41 -2.87 5.77 -5.93
CA ILE A 41 -1.91 6.89 -5.90
C ILE A 41 -0.69 6.55 -6.76
N THR A 42 -0.12 5.35 -6.60
CA THR A 42 1.06 4.91 -7.35
C THR A 42 0.78 4.85 -8.86
N THR A 43 -0.39 4.33 -9.27
CA THR A 43 -0.82 4.32 -10.67
C THR A 43 -0.91 5.74 -11.24
N SER A 44 -1.52 6.65 -10.48
CA SER A 44 -1.68 8.05 -10.90
C SER A 44 -0.33 8.76 -11.08
N ALA A 45 0.63 8.47 -10.20
CA ALA A 45 1.99 8.97 -10.32
C ALA A 45 2.74 8.34 -11.51
N ALA A 46 2.60 7.03 -11.71
CA ALA A 46 3.25 6.30 -12.81
C ALA A 46 2.80 6.78 -14.20
N HIS A 47 1.55 7.25 -14.34
CA HIS A 47 1.01 7.86 -15.58
C HIS A 47 1.72 9.15 -16.04
N THR A 48 2.61 9.71 -15.20
CA THR A 48 3.48 10.82 -15.64
C THR A 48 4.64 10.34 -16.51
N VAL A 49 5.03 9.07 -16.40
CA VAL A 49 6.09 8.43 -17.20
C VAL A 49 5.51 7.54 -18.28
N ASP A 50 4.58 6.66 -17.92
CA ASP A 50 3.93 5.71 -18.82
C ASP A 50 2.41 5.71 -18.60
N ALA A 51 1.67 6.14 -19.61
CA ALA A 51 0.20 6.24 -19.57
C ALA A 51 -0.51 4.88 -19.43
N ASN A 52 0.17 3.76 -19.69
CA ASN A 52 -0.39 2.42 -19.55
C ASN A 52 0.05 1.71 -18.25
N ALA A 53 0.91 2.35 -17.44
CA ALA A 53 1.36 1.80 -16.18
C ALA A 53 0.20 1.66 -15.21
N TYR A 54 0.00 0.48 -14.64
CA TYR A 54 -1.07 0.21 -13.70
C TYR A 54 -0.52 -0.62 -12.55
N VAL A 55 -0.76 -0.15 -11.33
CA VAL A 55 -0.44 -0.88 -10.10
C VAL A 55 -1.74 -1.43 -9.53
N SER A 56 -1.84 -2.74 -9.52
CA SER A 56 -2.99 -3.45 -9.00
C SER A 56 -2.98 -3.45 -7.46
N PRO A 57 -4.14 -3.39 -6.79
CA PRO A 57 -4.22 -3.57 -5.34
C PRO A 57 -3.63 -4.90 -4.85
N ILE A 58 -3.54 -5.92 -5.71
CA ILE A 58 -3.00 -7.23 -5.35
C ILE A 58 -1.50 -7.37 -5.62
N ASP A 59 -0.84 -6.38 -6.23
CA ASP A 59 0.54 -6.53 -6.67
C ASP A 59 1.46 -6.91 -5.50
N ASN A 60 1.42 -6.15 -4.40
CA ASN A 60 2.25 -6.43 -3.24
C ASN A 60 1.74 -7.59 -2.35
N TYR A 61 0.69 -8.32 -2.75
CA TYR A 61 0.01 -9.29 -1.89
C TYR A 61 0.96 -10.35 -1.31
N TYR A 62 1.75 -11.01 -2.17
CA TYR A 62 2.66 -12.06 -1.70
C TYR A 62 3.70 -11.54 -0.72
N PHE A 63 4.22 -10.34 -0.98
CA PHE A 63 5.19 -9.70 -0.10
C PHE A 63 4.56 -9.33 1.24
N ILE A 64 3.39 -8.68 1.25
CA ILE A 64 2.77 -8.20 2.50
C ILE A 64 2.21 -9.35 3.35
N ALA A 65 1.69 -10.41 2.72
CA ALA A 65 1.19 -11.59 3.43
C ALA A 65 2.35 -12.34 4.10
N SER A 66 3.48 -12.48 3.41
CA SER A 66 4.70 -13.06 3.97
C SER A 66 5.27 -12.16 5.08
N SER A 67 5.24 -10.85 4.87
CA SER A 67 5.68 -9.86 5.86
C SER A 67 4.87 -9.94 7.15
N ALA A 68 3.55 -10.16 7.08
CA ALA A 68 2.70 -10.29 8.27
C ALA A 68 3.17 -11.42 9.20
N ILE A 69 3.58 -12.56 8.64
CA ILE A 69 4.10 -13.70 9.40
C ILE A 69 5.44 -13.36 10.04
N ILE A 70 6.36 -12.80 9.25
CA ILE A 70 7.72 -12.46 9.71
C ILE A 70 7.69 -11.39 10.79
N LEU A 71 6.92 -10.32 10.56
CA LEU A 71 6.78 -9.22 11.52
C LEU A 71 6.07 -9.65 12.80
N SER A 72 5.16 -10.63 12.73
CA SER A 72 4.58 -11.22 13.93
C SER A 72 5.64 -11.91 14.80
N ILE A 73 6.55 -12.67 14.19
CA ILE A 73 7.67 -13.34 14.89
C ILE A 73 8.64 -12.30 15.46
N VAL A 74 9.04 -11.31 14.65
CA VAL A 74 9.96 -10.24 15.07
C VAL A 74 9.34 -9.41 16.21
N GLY A 75 8.06 -9.06 16.09
CA GLY A 75 7.32 -8.32 17.11
C GLY A 75 7.21 -9.09 18.42
N ALA A 76 6.86 -10.38 18.37
CA ALA A 76 6.85 -11.23 19.55
C ALA A 76 8.23 -11.27 20.21
N PHE A 77 9.29 -11.47 19.44
CA PHE A 77 10.66 -11.51 19.94
C PHE A 77 11.07 -10.20 20.62
N ILE A 78 10.85 -9.05 19.97
CA ILE A 78 11.22 -7.73 20.54
C ILE A 78 10.40 -7.44 21.79
N ILE A 79 9.10 -7.76 21.78
CA ILE A 79 8.23 -7.52 22.92
C ILE A 79 8.70 -8.33 24.13
N GLU A 80 8.96 -9.62 23.96
CA GLU A 80 9.41 -10.49 25.06
C GLU A 80 10.82 -10.18 25.55
N ARG A 81 11.74 -9.84 24.64
CA ARG A 81 13.17 -9.68 24.96
C ARG A 81 13.58 -8.25 25.32
N ILE A 82 12.81 -7.25 24.89
CA ILE A 82 13.16 -5.84 25.09
C ILE A 82 12.05 -5.11 25.83
N VAL A 83 10.82 -5.14 25.32
CA VAL A 83 9.72 -4.32 25.88
C VAL A 83 9.29 -4.79 27.26
N GLU A 84 9.14 -6.09 27.47
CA GLU A 84 8.70 -6.65 28.75
C GLU A 84 9.72 -6.46 29.87
N PRO A 85 11.04 -6.68 29.67
CA PRO A 85 12.06 -6.31 30.64
C PRO A 85 12.06 -4.81 30.99
N VAL A 86 11.87 -3.93 30.00
CA VAL A 86 11.80 -2.48 30.20
C VAL A 86 10.56 -2.09 31.01
N ALA A 87 9.42 -2.77 30.79
CA ALA A 87 8.18 -2.50 31.50
C ALA A 87 8.17 -3.02 32.96
N GLY A 88 9.00 -4.03 33.26
CA GLY A 88 9.11 -4.61 34.60
C GLY A 88 7.85 -5.29 35.12
N THR A 89 7.86 -5.66 36.41
CA THR A 89 6.73 -6.33 37.06
C THR A 89 5.60 -5.35 37.36
N TYR A 90 4.39 -5.65 36.91
CA TYR A 90 3.21 -4.86 37.24
C TYR A 90 2.80 -5.08 38.71
N ARG A 91 2.63 -3.98 39.46
CA ARG A 91 2.21 -3.98 40.88
C ARG A 91 0.85 -3.32 41.11
N GLY A 92 0.13 -2.97 40.05
CA GLY A 92 -1.16 -2.29 40.15
C GLY A 92 -2.34 -3.23 40.39
N SER A 93 -3.46 -2.68 40.83
CA SER A 93 -4.69 -3.40 41.20
C SER A 93 -5.84 -3.25 40.19
N VAL A 94 -5.58 -2.69 39.00
CA VAL A 94 -6.62 -2.41 38.00
C VAL A 94 -7.05 -3.70 37.32
N VAL A 95 -8.12 -4.35 37.78
CA VAL A 95 -8.73 -5.51 37.11
C VAL A 95 -9.68 -5.00 36.04
N LEU A 96 -9.38 -5.25 34.77
CA LEU A 96 -10.36 -5.03 33.70
C LEU A 96 -11.33 -6.19 33.63
N ASP A 97 -12.63 -5.85 33.61
CA ASP A 97 -13.70 -6.82 33.50
C ASP A 97 -13.71 -7.42 32.09
N VAL A 98 -13.48 -8.73 31.98
CA VAL A 98 -13.45 -9.45 30.70
C VAL A 98 -14.78 -10.14 30.53
N HIS A 99 -15.65 -9.56 29.70
CA HIS A 99 -16.87 -10.26 29.31
C HIS A 99 -16.54 -11.32 28.26
N PRO A 100 -16.89 -12.59 28.48
CA PRO A 100 -16.79 -13.60 27.45
C PRO A 100 -17.73 -13.26 26.29
N VAL A 101 -17.37 -13.73 25.10
CA VAL A 101 -18.22 -13.62 23.91
C VAL A 101 -19.58 -14.24 24.21
N SER A 102 -20.66 -13.48 23.98
CA SER A 102 -22.02 -13.95 24.26
C SER A 102 -22.42 -15.10 23.32
N GLU A 103 -23.38 -15.93 23.74
CA GLU A 103 -23.90 -17.01 22.89
C GLU A 103 -24.46 -16.50 21.57
N LEU A 104 -25.02 -15.28 21.58
CA LEU A 104 -25.56 -14.62 20.40
C LEU A 104 -24.45 -14.22 19.42
N GLU A 105 -23.35 -13.66 19.91
CA GLU A 105 -22.18 -13.31 19.11
C GLU A 105 -21.51 -14.57 18.54
N LEU A 106 -21.40 -15.63 19.34
CA LEU A 106 -20.87 -16.92 18.87
C LEU A 106 -21.74 -17.53 17.76
N LYS A 107 -23.07 -17.45 17.90
CA LYS A 107 -24.00 -17.87 16.85
C LYS A 107 -23.87 -17.01 15.59
N GLY A 108 -23.66 -15.71 15.75
CA GLY A 108 -23.33 -14.78 14.66
C GLY A 108 -22.08 -15.20 13.90
N LEU A 109 -20.98 -15.42 14.63
CA LEU A 109 -19.70 -15.85 14.06
C LEU A 109 -19.80 -17.19 13.32
N LYS A 110 -20.52 -18.17 13.86
CA LYS A 110 -20.74 -19.46 13.17
C LYS A 110 -21.47 -19.27 11.84
N ARG A 111 -22.51 -18.44 11.80
CA ARG A 111 -23.25 -18.14 10.55
C ARG A 111 -22.39 -17.42 9.53
N VAL A 112 -21.58 -16.46 9.98
CA VAL A 112 -20.59 -15.78 9.14
C VAL A 112 -19.60 -16.80 8.57
N GLY A 113 -19.08 -17.73 9.38
CA GLY A 113 -18.18 -18.78 8.92
C GLY A 113 -18.77 -19.65 7.81
N TRP A 114 -20.02 -20.12 7.98
CA TRP A 114 -20.72 -20.86 6.93
C TRP A 114 -20.98 -20.03 5.67
N ALA A 115 -21.34 -18.75 5.83
CA ALA A 115 -21.54 -17.83 4.72
C ALA A 115 -20.25 -17.55 3.94
N THR A 116 -19.13 -17.40 4.64
CA THR A 116 -17.79 -17.28 4.04
C THR A 116 -17.46 -18.51 3.19
N LEU A 117 -17.66 -19.71 3.72
CA LEU A 117 -17.42 -20.94 2.97
C LEU A 117 -18.30 -21.05 1.72
N ALA A 118 -19.58 -20.69 1.83
CA ALA A 118 -20.50 -20.67 0.70
C ALA A 118 -20.07 -19.65 -0.37
N LEU A 119 -19.68 -18.44 0.01
CA LEU A 119 -19.19 -17.42 -0.91
C LEU A 119 -17.90 -17.85 -1.62
N ILE A 120 -16.95 -18.43 -0.87
CA ILE A 120 -15.72 -18.97 -1.46
C ILE A 120 -16.07 -20.06 -2.48
N ALA A 121 -16.98 -20.99 -2.13
CA ALA A 121 -17.41 -22.03 -3.06
C ALA A 121 -18.05 -21.46 -4.33
N ILE A 122 -18.87 -20.41 -4.22
CA ILE A 122 -19.47 -19.70 -5.37
C ILE A 122 -18.40 -19.06 -6.24
N ILE A 123 -17.45 -18.33 -5.63
CA ILE A 123 -16.35 -17.68 -6.36
C ILE A 123 -15.50 -18.72 -7.08
N VAL A 124 -15.12 -19.81 -6.40
CA VAL A 124 -14.37 -20.91 -6.99
C VAL A 124 -15.14 -21.54 -8.15
N ALA A 125 -16.43 -21.82 -7.98
CA ALA A 125 -17.27 -22.38 -9.04
C ALA A 125 -17.44 -21.42 -10.23
N ALA A 126 -17.43 -20.10 -10.01
CA ALA A 126 -17.51 -19.10 -11.06
C ALA A 126 -16.18 -18.92 -11.82
N VAL A 127 -15.05 -19.06 -11.13
CA VAL A 127 -13.72 -18.75 -11.67
C VAL A 127 -12.99 -19.97 -12.22
N VAL A 128 -13.17 -21.15 -11.63
CA VAL A 128 -12.43 -22.37 -12.03
C VAL A 128 -12.78 -22.92 -13.43
N PRO A 129 -14.02 -22.87 -13.93
CA PRO A 129 -14.35 -23.40 -15.25
C PRO A 129 -13.51 -22.76 -16.37
N ALA A 130 -13.04 -23.57 -17.32
CA ALA A 130 -12.17 -23.11 -18.40
C ALA A 130 -12.83 -22.05 -19.32
N GLY A 131 -14.16 -22.09 -19.46
CA GLY A 131 -14.95 -21.09 -20.20
C GLY A 131 -15.42 -19.91 -19.34
N SER A 132 -14.88 -19.73 -18.14
CA SER A 132 -15.27 -18.62 -17.27
C SER A 132 -14.90 -17.27 -17.90
N PRO A 133 -15.85 -16.31 -18.01
CA PRO A 133 -15.55 -14.97 -18.49
C PRO A 133 -14.67 -14.17 -17.50
N LEU A 134 -14.46 -14.71 -16.29
CA LEU A 134 -13.61 -14.10 -15.26
C LEU A 134 -12.13 -14.46 -15.42
N ARG A 135 -11.82 -15.43 -16.29
CA ARG A 135 -10.46 -15.79 -16.68
C ARG A 135 -10.01 -14.96 -17.88
N ASN A 136 -8.71 -14.95 -18.13
CA ASN A 136 -8.14 -14.30 -19.29
C ASN A 136 -8.28 -15.13 -20.57
N GLU A 137 -7.93 -14.53 -21.71
CA GLU A 137 -8.00 -15.15 -23.03
C GLU A 137 -7.20 -16.46 -23.13
N ASN A 138 -6.16 -16.61 -22.31
CA ASN A 138 -5.32 -17.80 -22.23
C ASN A 138 -5.82 -18.83 -21.18
N GLY A 139 -6.98 -18.60 -20.56
CA GLY A 139 -7.56 -19.43 -19.51
C GLY A 139 -6.86 -19.32 -18.14
N GLY A 140 -5.90 -18.40 -18.00
CA GLY A 140 -5.19 -18.07 -16.76
C GLY A 140 -5.92 -17.03 -15.91
N LEU A 141 -5.45 -16.87 -14.68
CA LEU A 141 -5.98 -15.89 -13.72
C LEU A 141 -5.23 -14.57 -13.74
N VAL A 142 -4.11 -14.50 -14.43
CA VAL A 142 -3.14 -13.42 -14.26
C VAL A 142 -2.59 -13.01 -15.64
N PRO A 143 -2.81 -11.77 -16.08
CA PRO A 143 -3.87 -10.84 -15.64
C PRO A 143 -5.25 -11.42 -15.95
N SER A 144 -6.33 -11.09 -15.23
CA SER A 144 -7.71 -11.53 -15.58
C SER A 144 -8.79 -10.55 -15.08
N PRO A 145 -10.00 -10.56 -15.68
CA PRO A 145 -11.13 -9.75 -15.21
C PRO A 145 -11.48 -9.99 -13.74
N PHE A 146 -11.25 -11.21 -13.22
CA PHE A 146 -11.41 -11.53 -11.81
C PHE A 146 -10.52 -10.67 -10.90
N LEU A 147 -9.23 -10.54 -11.25
CA LEU A 147 -8.27 -9.78 -10.46
C LEU A 147 -8.48 -8.27 -10.61
N GLU A 148 -8.87 -7.80 -11.80
CA GLU A 148 -9.26 -6.41 -12.03
C GLU A 148 -10.49 -6.01 -11.20
N SER A 149 -11.41 -6.95 -11.01
CA SER A 149 -12.64 -6.76 -10.22
C SER A 149 -12.49 -7.09 -8.73
N ALA A 150 -11.28 -7.41 -8.25
CA ALA A 150 -11.05 -7.90 -6.89
C ALA A 150 -11.62 -6.95 -5.82
N VAL A 151 -11.50 -5.64 -6.03
CA VAL A 151 -12.04 -4.62 -5.11
C VAL A 151 -13.56 -4.74 -4.95
N ALA A 152 -14.29 -4.90 -6.05
CA ALA A 152 -15.74 -5.05 -6.02
C ALA A 152 -16.15 -6.38 -5.37
N ILE A 153 -15.41 -7.46 -5.63
CA ILE A 153 -15.63 -8.77 -5.03
C ILE A 153 -15.45 -8.69 -3.50
N PHE A 154 -14.37 -8.05 -3.03
CA PHE A 154 -14.15 -7.84 -1.60
C PHE A 154 -15.24 -6.97 -0.96
N ALA A 155 -15.69 -5.90 -1.63
CA ALA A 155 -16.77 -5.07 -1.14
C ALA A 155 -18.06 -5.88 -0.92
N ILE A 156 -18.45 -6.71 -1.90
CA ILE A 156 -19.62 -7.60 -1.79
C ILE A 156 -19.41 -8.63 -0.67
N PHE A 157 -18.22 -9.22 -0.60
CA PHE A 157 -17.86 -10.21 0.41
C PHE A 157 -18.01 -9.63 1.82
N PHE A 158 -17.36 -8.52 2.14
CA PHE A 158 -17.41 -7.91 3.47
C PHE A 158 -18.79 -7.35 3.80
N LEU A 159 -19.51 -6.77 2.83
CA LEU A 159 -20.88 -6.30 3.02
C LEU A 159 -21.80 -7.46 3.41
N PHE A 160 -21.69 -8.60 2.71
CA PHE A 160 -22.51 -9.77 2.99
C PHE A 160 -22.21 -10.38 4.36
N LEU A 161 -20.93 -10.51 4.74
CA LEU A 161 -20.54 -11.00 6.07
C LEU A 161 -21.00 -10.05 7.18
N GLY A 162 -20.80 -8.75 7.01
CA GLY A 162 -21.24 -7.71 7.93
C GLY A 162 -22.77 -7.73 8.10
N TRP A 163 -23.51 -7.92 7.02
CA TRP A 163 -24.96 -8.06 7.04
C TRP A 163 -25.42 -9.28 7.82
N ILE A 164 -24.85 -10.46 7.58
CA ILE A 164 -25.20 -11.70 8.28
C ILE A 164 -24.92 -11.61 9.77
N TYR A 165 -23.76 -11.06 10.13
CA TYR A 165 -23.41 -10.84 11.52
C TYR A 165 -24.39 -9.85 12.17
N GLY A 166 -24.54 -8.67 11.57
CA GLY A 166 -25.39 -7.58 12.07
C GLY A 166 -26.86 -8.00 12.22
N ARG A 167 -27.40 -8.79 11.28
CA ARG A 167 -28.74 -9.40 11.40
C ARG A 167 -28.80 -10.43 12.53
N THR A 168 -27.77 -11.25 12.71
CA THR A 168 -27.80 -12.31 13.74
C THR A 168 -27.72 -11.74 15.14
N VAL A 169 -26.88 -10.73 15.38
CA VAL A 169 -26.77 -10.07 16.69
C VAL A 169 -27.84 -8.99 16.92
N GLY A 170 -28.70 -8.74 15.94
CA GLY A 170 -29.80 -7.78 16.04
C GLY A 170 -29.39 -6.31 15.97
N LYS A 171 -28.17 -6.00 15.50
CA LYS A 171 -27.72 -4.63 15.21
C LYS A 171 -28.35 -4.06 13.94
N ILE A 172 -28.59 -4.92 12.94
CA ILE A 172 -29.35 -4.59 11.74
C ILE A 172 -30.73 -5.23 11.93
N LYS A 173 -31.78 -4.43 12.07
CA LYS A 173 -33.16 -4.91 12.21
C LYS A 173 -33.93 -4.67 10.92
N THR A 174 -33.69 -3.53 10.30
CA THR A 174 -34.35 -3.07 9.07
C THR A 174 -33.35 -2.86 7.95
N SER A 175 -33.83 -2.77 6.71
CA SER A 175 -32.99 -2.39 5.57
C SER A 175 -32.47 -0.95 5.69
N GLN A 176 -33.21 -0.08 6.38
CA GLN A 176 -32.79 1.31 6.62
C GLN A 176 -31.55 1.38 7.52
N ASP A 177 -31.44 0.50 8.51
CA ASP A 177 -30.24 0.44 9.37
C ASP A 177 -28.99 0.17 8.52
N GLY A 178 -29.09 -0.74 7.56
CA GLY A 178 -28.01 -1.02 6.61
C GLY A 178 -27.62 0.20 5.78
N ILE A 179 -28.61 0.95 5.26
CA ILE A 179 -28.35 2.19 4.50
C ILE A 179 -27.68 3.23 5.38
N ASN A 180 -28.11 3.37 6.63
CA ASN A 180 -27.52 4.32 7.57
C ASN A 180 -26.06 3.98 7.88
N PHE A 181 -25.73 2.70 8.09
CA PHE A 181 -24.34 2.26 8.27
C PHE A 181 -23.48 2.49 7.02
N MET A 182 -24.03 2.27 5.81
CA MET A 182 -23.34 2.60 4.57
C MET A 182 -23.08 4.12 4.46
N ALA A 183 -24.05 4.95 4.81
CA ALA A 183 -23.90 6.40 4.78
C ALA A 183 -22.86 6.89 5.81
N GLU A 184 -22.81 6.27 6.99
CA GLU A 184 -21.79 6.54 8.01
C GLU A 184 -20.38 6.19 7.52
N ALA A 185 -20.21 5.00 6.92
CA ALA A 185 -18.94 4.61 6.31
C ALA A 185 -18.48 5.57 5.20
N VAL A 186 -19.40 6.07 4.36
CA VAL A 186 -19.07 7.06 3.32
C VAL A 186 -18.66 8.41 3.93
N LYS A 187 -19.28 8.83 5.04
CA LYS A 187 -18.88 10.06 5.74
C LYS A 187 -17.45 9.98 6.27
N GLU A 188 -17.04 8.81 6.75
CA GLU A 188 -15.64 8.59 7.19
C GLU A 188 -14.63 8.72 6.04
N LEU A 189 -15.04 8.45 4.79
CA LEU A 189 -14.19 8.60 3.60
C LEU A 189 -14.13 10.05 3.06
N ALA A 190 -15.01 10.95 3.51
CA ALA A 190 -15.10 12.31 2.97
C ALA A 190 -13.76 13.09 3.02
N PRO A 191 -12.96 13.06 4.12
CA PRO A 191 -11.67 13.71 4.15
C PRO A 191 -10.69 13.17 3.09
N THR A 192 -10.67 11.85 2.88
CA THR A 192 -9.82 11.20 1.87
C THR A 192 -10.22 11.61 0.46
N LEU A 193 -11.52 11.74 0.17
CA LEU A 193 -12.00 12.21 -1.13
C LEU A 193 -11.58 13.66 -1.41
N VAL A 194 -11.64 14.55 -0.41
CA VAL A 194 -11.17 15.93 -0.53
C VAL A 194 -9.67 15.98 -0.80
N LEU A 195 -8.90 15.13 -0.11
CA LEU A 195 -7.46 15.00 -0.34
C LEU A 195 -7.16 14.52 -1.76
N PHE A 196 -7.81 13.45 -2.23
CA PHE A 196 -7.66 12.95 -3.61
C PHE A 196 -8.05 13.98 -4.67
N PHE A 197 -9.10 14.77 -4.41
CA PHE A 197 -9.43 15.89 -5.26
C PHE A 197 -8.24 16.86 -5.36
N ALA A 198 -7.69 17.34 -4.24
CA ALA A 198 -6.54 18.25 -4.26
C ALA A 198 -5.31 17.65 -4.97
N ILE A 199 -5.00 16.38 -4.73
CA ILE A 199 -3.88 15.67 -5.37
C ILE A 199 -4.09 15.54 -6.88
N SER A 200 -5.30 15.21 -7.32
CA SER A 200 -5.61 15.10 -8.75
C SER A 200 -5.37 16.43 -9.48
N GLN A 201 -5.71 17.56 -8.85
CA GLN A 201 -5.46 18.89 -9.40
C GLN A 201 -3.96 19.22 -9.39
N PHE A 202 -3.27 18.95 -8.29
CA PHE A 202 -1.82 19.09 -8.20
C PHE A 202 -1.12 18.29 -9.30
N LEU A 203 -1.45 17.01 -9.47
CA LEU A 203 -0.89 16.14 -10.49
C LEU A 203 -1.17 16.65 -11.91
N ALA A 204 -2.39 17.12 -12.17
CA ALA A 204 -2.75 17.69 -13.46
C ALA A 204 -1.89 18.93 -13.78
N TRP A 205 -1.72 19.85 -12.83
CA TRP A 205 -0.86 21.03 -13.02
C TRP A 205 0.63 20.67 -13.05
N PHE A 206 1.07 19.71 -12.24
CA PHE A 206 2.45 19.25 -12.18
C PHE A 206 2.88 18.57 -13.49
N LYS A 207 1.95 17.86 -14.13
CA LYS A 207 2.11 17.34 -15.49
C LYS A 207 2.06 18.44 -16.53
N TRP A 208 1.06 19.32 -16.48
CA TRP A 208 0.87 20.41 -17.45
C TRP A 208 2.04 21.40 -17.48
N THR A 209 2.67 21.67 -16.34
CA THR A 209 3.83 22.56 -16.20
C THR A 209 5.16 21.90 -16.55
N ASN A 210 5.16 20.60 -16.87
CA ASN A 210 6.36 19.76 -17.06
C ASN A 210 7.33 19.73 -15.85
N LEU A 211 6.94 20.26 -14.69
CA LEU A 211 7.77 20.26 -13.47
C LEU A 211 8.05 18.84 -12.99
N GLY A 212 7.04 17.96 -13.05
CA GLY A 212 7.16 16.60 -12.58
C GLY A 212 8.01 15.70 -13.45
N GLY A 213 7.67 15.60 -14.73
CA GLY A 213 8.37 14.72 -15.67
C GLY A 213 9.73 15.26 -16.08
N GLU A 214 9.78 16.41 -16.75
CA GLU A 214 11.00 16.88 -17.42
C GLU A 214 12.02 17.51 -16.49
N TRP A 215 11.60 18.22 -15.43
CA TRP A 215 12.55 18.92 -14.57
C TRP A 215 12.98 18.10 -13.36
N ILE A 216 12.02 17.61 -12.58
CA ILE A 216 12.31 16.91 -11.32
C ILE A 216 12.65 15.44 -11.57
N ALA A 217 11.82 14.69 -12.32
CA ALA A 217 12.06 13.28 -12.53
C ALA A 217 13.29 13.03 -13.42
N VAL A 218 13.39 13.68 -14.59
CA VAL A 218 14.56 13.53 -15.48
C VAL A 218 15.83 14.16 -14.89
N GLY A 219 15.75 15.34 -14.28
CA GLY A 219 16.90 15.96 -13.61
C GLY A 219 17.40 15.13 -12.42
N GLY A 220 16.47 14.61 -11.60
CA GLY A 220 16.77 13.70 -10.51
C GLY A 220 17.35 12.38 -10.98
N SER A 221 16.77 11.76 -12.02
CA SER A 221 17.28 10.51 -12.58
C SER A 221 18.68 10.68 -13.17
N HIS A 222 18.98 11.79 -13.85
CA HIS A 222 20.34 12.09 -14.33
C HIS A 222 21.34 12.24 -13.19
N MET A 223 20.97 12.87 -12.07
CA MET A 223 21.83 12.97 -10.89
C MET A 223 22.10 11.60 -10.25
N LEU A 224 21.07 10.74 -10.22
CA LEU A 224 21.18 9.36 -9.74
C LEU A 224 22.06 8.50 -10.67
N ASP A 225 21.85 8.59 -11.98
CA ASP A 225 22.63 7.87 -12.98
C ASP A 225 24.09 8.32 -13.01
N ALA A 226 24.34 9.64 -12.97
CA ALA A 226 25.69 10.21 -12.98
C ALA A 226 26.50 9.86 -11.72
N SER A 227 25.84 9.69 -10.58
CA SER A 227 26.49 9.24 -9.34
C SER A 227 26.69 7.72 -9.26
N GLY A 228 26.11 6.95 -10.19
CA GLY A 228 26.05 5.49 -10.12
C GLY A 228 25.14 5.00 -8.97
N PHE A 229 24.30 5.88 -8.42
CA PHE A 229 23.46 5.61 -7.27
C PHE A 229 22.12 5.01 -7.71
N GLY A 230 22.09 3.69 -7.83
CA GLY A 230 20.90 2.92 -8.22
C GLY A 230 20.77 1.62 -7.41
N GLY A 231 19.81 0.77 -7.81
CA GLY A 231 19.60 -0.54 -7.17
C GLY A 231 19.27 -0.44 -5.68
N ILE A 232 19.67 -1.44 -4.90
CA ILE A 232 19.34 -1.55 -3.47
C ILE A 232 19.72 -0.29 -2.66
N PRO A 233 20.90 0.34 -2.82
CA PRO A 233 21.25 1.57 -2.10
C PRO A 233 20.23 2.70 -2.28
N LEU A 234 19.74 2.93 -3.50
CA LEU A 234 18.71 3.95 -3.77
C LEU A 234 17.39 3.62 -3.08
N LEU A 235 16.97 2.35 -3.13
CA LEU A 235 15.77 1.88 -2.46
C LEU A 235 15.85 2.07 -0.93
N VAL A 236 16.99 1.72 -0.34
CA VAL A 236 17.25 1.92 1.10
C VAL A 236 17.20 3.40 1.46
N SER A 237 17.82 4.28 0.67
CA SER A 237 17.76 5.73 0.91
C SER A 237 16.36 6.28 0.79
N PHE A 238 15.55 5.78 -0.14
CA PHE A 238 14.14 6.14 -0.26
C PHE A 238 13.34 5.72 0.98
N VAL A 239 13.56 4.51 1.51
CA VAL A 239 12.94 4.04 2.76
C VAL A 239 13.33 4.94 3.93
N VAL A 240 14.62 5.29 4.08
CA VAL A 240 15.09 6.19 5.14
C VAL A 240 14.45 7.57 5.03
N LEU A 241 14.36 8.13 3.82
CA LEU A 241 13.69 9.41 3.59
C LEU A 241 12.21 9.34 3.98
N ALA A 242 11.50 8.31 3.51
CA ALA A 242 10.09 8.09 3.84
C ALA A 242 9.90 7.93 5.36
N THR A 243 10.81 7.24 6.05
CA THR A 243 10.79 7.11 7.51
C THR A 243 10.93 8.45 8.21
N VAL A 244 11.87 9.31 7.77
CA VAL A 244 12.04 10.65 8.35
C VAL A 244 10.78 11.50 8.13
N MET A 245 10.21 11.46 6.93
CA MET A 245 8.97 12.18 6.62
C MET A 245 7.80 11.72 7.47
N ASN A 246 7.69 10.43 7.74
CA ASN A 246 6.59 9.84 8.51
C ASN A 246 6.56 10.31 9.98
N LEU A 247 7.70 10.70 10.54
CA LEU A 247 7.75 11.30 11.87
C LEU A 247 6.99 12.64 11.95
N PHE A 248 6.87 13.36 10.82
CA PHE A 248 6.18 14.65 10.73
C PHE A 248 4.77 14.53 10.15
N ILE A 249 4.57 13.65 9.16
CA ILE A 249 3.33 13.53 8.39
C ILE A 249 2.67 12.18 8.66
N THR A 250 2.11 12.02 9.85
CA THR A 250 1.47 10.75 10.23
C THR A 250 0.00 10.73 9.84
N SER A 251 -0.35 9.93 8.84
CA SER A 251 -1.71 9.90 8.27
C SER A 251 -2.22 8.50 7.89
N GLY A 252 -1.52 7.45 8.32
CA GLY A 252 -1.81 6.06 7.91
C GLY A 252 -1.55 5.86 6.41
N GLY A 253 -0.34 6.17 5.94
CA GLY A 253 0.09 5.98 4.56
C GLY A 253 -0.39 7.02 3.56
N SER A 254 -1.68 7.38 3.57
CA SER A 254 -2.30 8.05 2.42
C SER A 254 -1.82 9.47 2.16
N ALA A 255 -1.71 10.35 3.17
CA ALA A 255 -1.32 11.75 2.93
C ALA A 255 0.18 11.89 2.64
N GLN A 256 1.04 11.13 3.32
CA GLN A 256 2.47 11.11 3.00
C GLN A 256 2.70 10.56 1.59
N TRP A 257 2.05 9.44 1.24
CA TRP A 257 2.23 8.85 -0.08
C TRP A 257 1.75 9.77 -1.20
N SER A 258 0.68 10.50 -0.96
CA SER A 258 0.16 11.51 -1.88
C SER A 258 1.13 12.65 -2.19
N LEU A 259 2.02 12.99 -1.26
CA LEU A 259 3.06 13.99 -1.45
C LEU A 259 4.30 13.40 -2.13
N MET A 260 4.68 12.17 -1.75
CA MET A 260 5.91 11.53 -2.20
C MET A 260 5.77 10.87 -3.58
N ALA A 261 4.67 10.15 -3.83
CA ALA A 261 4.49 9.35 -5.04
C ALA A 261 4.64 10.17 -6.33
N PRO A 262 4.05 11.37 -6.48
CA PRO A 262 4.20 12.20 -7.68
C PRO A 262 5.65 12.55 -8.05
N ILE A 263 6.55 12.52 -7.08
CA ILE A 263 7.96 12.91 -7.24
C ILE A 263 8.82 11.66 -7.41
N PHE A 264 8.71 10.71 -6.48
CA PHE A 264 9.63 9.58 -6.39
C PHE A 264 9.26 8.42 -7.31
N VAL A 265 7.97 8.15 -7.54
CA VAL A 265 7.56 7.07 -8.45
C VAL A 265 8.09 7.31 -9.86
N PRO A 266 7.88 8.50 -10.48
CA PRO A 266 8.40 8.78 -11.81
C PRO A 266 9.92 8.72 -11.88
N MET A 267 10.59 9.35 -10.91
CA MET A 267 12.06 9.41 -10.85
C MET A 267 12.69 8.02 -10.78
N MET A 268 12.19 7.15 -9.92
CA MET A 268 12.72 5.80 -9.75
C MET A 268 12.32 4.89 -10.92
N MET A 269 11.16 5.10 -11.55
CA MET A 269 10.79 4.41 -12.80
C MET A 269 11.80 4.68 -13.92
N LEU A 270 12.26 5.93 -14.07
CA LEU A 270 13.26 6.29 -15.09
C LEU A 270 14.61 5.59 -14.86
N VAL A 271 14.97 5.32 -13.60
CA VAL A 271 16.17 4.54 -13.21
C VAL A 271 15.96 3.03 -13.37
N GLY A 272 14.70 2.59 -13.57
CA GLY A 272 14.32 1.22 -13.90
C GLY A 272 13.63 0.45 -12.78
N PHE A 273 13.13 1.12 -11.73
CA PHE A 273 12.32 0.47 -10.71
C PHE A 273 10.87 0.29 -11.14
N GLU A 274 10.30 -0.87 -10.81
CA GLU A 274 8.87 -1.09 -10.94
C GLU A 274 8.08 -0.23 -9.92
N PRO A 275 6.98 0.44 -10.32
CA PRO A 275 6.11 1.20 -9.41
C PRO A 275 5.65 0.41 -8.18
N ALA A 276 5.31 -0.87 -8.35
CA ALA A 276 4.89 -1.76 -7.26
C ALA A 276 5.99 -1.98 -6.21
N LEU A 277 7.27 -1.97 -6.62
CA LEU A 277 8.42 -2.07 -5.71
C LEU A 277 8.63 -0.78 -4.93
N ILE A 278 8.47 0.37 -5.58
CA ILE A 278 8.57 1.67 -4.92
C ILE A 278 7.47 1.80 -3.86
N GLN A 279 6.25 1.36 -4.18
CA GLN A 279 5.14 1.28 -3.23
C GLN A 279 5.45 0.33 -2.07
N ALA A 280 6.00 -0.86 -2.33
CA ALA A 280 6.38 -1.81 -1.27
C ALA A 280 7.44 -1.21 -0.33
N ALA A 281 8.42 -0.48 -0.86
CA ALA A 281 9.41 0.22 -0.05
C ALA A 281 8.78 1.34 0.80
N PHE A 282 7.83 2.08 0.24
CA PHE A 282 7.09 3.10 1.00
C PHE A 282 6.32 2.49 2.18
N ARG A 283 5.64 1.35 1.97
CA ARG A 283 4.90 0.62 3.02
C ARG A 283 5.76 0.27 4.23
N ILE A 284 6.99 -0.18 3.97
CA ILE A 284 7.95 -0.51 5.04
C ILE A 284 8.22 0.73 5.91
N ALA A 285 8.45 1.88 5.28
CA ALA A 285 8.76 3.11 5.98
C ALA A 285 7.55 3.69 6.74
N ASP A 286 6.37 3.72 6.10
CA ASP A 286 5.15 4.24 6.72
C ASP A 286 4.79 3.41 7.95
N SER A 287 4.64 2.10 7.79
CA SER A 287 4.24 1.24 8.89
C SER A 287 5.25 1.25 10.04
N SER A 288 6.56 1.07 9.78
CA SER A 288 7.53 0.84 10.85
C SER A 288 7.61 1.97 11.90
N THR A 289 7.42 3.23 11.50
CA THR A 289 7.57 4.40 12.40
C THR A 289 6.27 5.05 12.86
N ASN A 290 5.11 4.56 12.41
CA ASN A 290 3.80 5.06 12.84
C ASN A 290 3.57 5.00 14.36
N ILE A 291 4.29 4.12 15.05
CA ILE A 291 4.15 3.90 16.51
C ILE A 291 5.03 4.83 17.37
N VAL A 292 5.96 5.58 16.75
CA VAL A 292 6.95 6.41 17.48
C VAL A 292 6.51 7.86 17.59
N THR A 293 5.77 8.36 16.61
CA THR A 293 5.44 9.77 16.50
C THR A 293 4.32 10.21 17.46
N PRO A 294 4.54 11.23 18.32
CA PRO A 294 3.50 11.82 19.15
C PRO A 294 2.42 12.56 18.35
N MET A 295 2.69 12.83 17.06
CA MET A 295 1.72 13.46 16.16
C MET A 295 0.60 12.49 15.75
N SER A 296 0.80 11.19 15.95
CA SER A 296 -0.23 10.18 15.70
C SER A 296 -1.37 10.28 16.73
N PRO A 297 -2.64 10.37 16.30
CA PRO A 297 -3.77 10.32 17.23
C PRO A 297 -3.80 8.97 17.98
N TYR A 298 -3.33 7.89 17.36
CA TYR A 298 -3.25 6.57 17.99
C TYR A 298 -2.19 6.51 19.10
N PHE A 299 -1.10 7.29 18.98
CA PHE A 299 -0.11 7.41 20.04
C PHE A 299 -0.74 8.03 21.30
N ALA A 300 -1.51 9.11 21.14
CA ALA A 300 -2.22 9.76 22.23
C ALA A 300 -3.24 8.81 22.90
N VAL A 301 -3.98 8.04 22.10
CA VAL A 301 -4.92 7.03 22.60
C VAL A 301 -4.18 5.94 23.38
N CYS A 302 -3.08 5.41 22.84
CA CYS A 302 -2.27 4.41 23.54
C CYS A 302 -1.73 4.94 24.86
N LEU A 303 -1.19 6.17 24.88
CA LEU A 303 -0.70 6.82 26.09
C LEU A 303 -1.82 6.96 27.14
N ALA A 304 -3.00 7.40 26.73
CA ALA A 304 -4.15 7.50 27.62
C ALA A 304 -4.56 6.12 28.19
N PHE A 305 -4.42 5.04 27.42
CA PHE A 305 -4.61 3.68 27.93
C PHE A 305 -3.53 3.26 28.94
N LEU A 306 -2.25 3.56 28.68
CA LEU A 306 -1.16 3.29 29.62
C LEU A 306 -1.39 4.01 30.96
N GLN A 307 -1.85 5.26 30.89
CA GLN A 307 -2.15 6.09 32.07
C GLN A 307 -3.27 5.54 32.96
N ARG A 308 -4.12 4.64 32.43
CA ARG A 308 -5.12 3.92 33.26
C ARG A 308 -4.47 2.92 34.22
N TYR A 309 -3.33 2.35 33.85
CA TYR A 309 -2.62 1.36 34.65
C TYR A 309 -1.43 1.95 35.41
N GLN A 310 -0.76 2.96 34.84
CA GLN A 310 0.39 3.65 35.41
C GLN A 310 0.25 5.16 35.22
N LYS A 311 -0.14 5.90 36.27
CA LYS A 311 -0.50 7.32 36.18
C LYS A 311 0.65 8.25 35.78
N ASP A 312 1.88 7.85 36.07
CA ASP A 312 3.12 8.54 35.74
C ASP A 312 3.63 8.21 34.31
N ALA A 313 2.93 7.38 33.55
CA ALA A 313 3.28 7.09 32.17
C ALA A 313 3.19 8.36 31.30
N GLY A 314 4.33 8.72 30.71
CA GLY A 314 4.46 9.86 29.80
C GLY A 314 4.82 9.42 28.38
N ILE A 315 5.03 10.41 27.51
CA ILE A 315 5.47 10.21 26.13
C ILE A 315 6.76 9.38 26.10
N GLY A 316 7.72 9.67 26.99
CA GLY A 316 8.97 8.92 27.10
C GLY A 316 8.79 7.45 27.50
N THR A 317 7.80 7.13 28.33
CA THR A 317 7.47 5.75 28.72
C THR A 317 6.94 4.95 27.54
N LEU A 318 6.06 5.55 26.73
CA LEU A 318 5.55 4.89 25.53
C LEU A 318 6.64 4.78 24.46
N ALA A 319 7.40 5.85 24.24
CA ALA A 319 8.49 5.89 23.26
C ALA A 319 9.60 4.88 23.56
N SER A 320 10.00 4.70 24.83
CA SER A 320 11.00 3.70 25.19
C SER A 320 10.56 2.27 24.92
N MET A 321 9.25 2.01 24.90
CA MET A 321 8.67 0.72 24.56
C MET A 321 8.45 0.56 23.04
N THR A 322 8.16 1.63 22.30
CA THR A 322 7.83 1.58 20.87
C THR A 322 9.02 1.78 19.93
N ILE A 323 10.04 2.55 20.31
CA ILE A 323 11.24 2.78 19.50
C ILE A 323 11.99 1.48 19.16
N PRO A 324 12.26 0.57 20.12
CA PRO A 324 12.95 -0.68 19.82
C PRO A 324 12.18 -1.55 18.81
N VAL A 325 10.85 -1.53 18.90
CA VAL A 325 9.96 -2.22 17.97
C VAL A 325 10.03 -1.59 16.58
N ALA A 326 9.91 -0.26 16.49
CA ALA A 326 9.94 0.46 15.23
C ALA A 326 11.24 0.23 14.46
N LEU A 327 12.38 0.31 15.16
CA LEU A 327 13.69 0.03 14.58
C LEU A 327 13.83 -1.43 14.15
N GLY A 328 13.36 -2.37 14.98
CA GLY A 328 13.40 -3.79 14.65
C GLY A 328 12.53 -4.13 13.44
N PHE A 329 11.35 -3.53 13.32
CA PHE A 329 10.45 -3.68 12.17
C PHE A 329 11.10 -3.07 10.93
N LEU A 330 11.57 -1.83 11.01
CA LEU A 330 12.21 -1.15 9.88
C LEU A 330 13.38 -1.95 9.33
N VAL A 331 14.29 -2.42 10.20
CA VAL A 331 15.48 -3.17 9.79
C VAL A 331 15.08 -4.55 9.27
N SER A 332 14.28 -5.32 10.00
CA SER A 332 13.91 -6.68 9.58
C SER A 332 13.09 -6.69 8.29
N TRP A 333 12.18 -5.74 8.12
CA TRP A 333 11.34 -5.67 6.94
C TRP A 333 12.10 -5.16 5.72
N LEU A 334 13.00 -4.19 5.89
CA LEU A 334 13.91 -3.76 4.84
C LEU A 334 14.83 -4.90 4.39
N LEU A 335 15.41 -5.64 5.33
CA LEU A 335 16.22 -6.82 5.04
C LEU A 335 15.40 -7.90 4.33
N PHE A 336 14.13 -8.08 4.73
CA PHE A 336 13.23 -9.01 4.08
C PHE A 336 12.91 -8.60 2.64
N LEU A 337 12.70 -7.30 2.37
CA LEU A 337 12.53 -6.79 1.00
C LEU A 337 13.78 -7.02 0.16
N ILE A 338 14.97 -6.72 0.70
CA ILE A 338 16.24 -6.97 0.00
C ILE A 338 16.38 -8.46 -0.32
N LEU A 339 16.11 -9.34 0.64
CA LEU A 339 16.12 -10.79 0.42
C LEU A 339 15.11 -11.21 -0.65
N TRP A 340 13.89 -10.66 -0.62
CA TRP A 340 12.86 -10.92 -1.62
C TRP A 340 13.32 -10.55 -3.03
N MET A 341 14.00 -9.42 -3.16
CA MET A 341 14.58 -8.94 -4.41
C MET A 341 15.72 -9.83 -4.91
N GLU A 342 16.66 -10.20 -4.03
CA GLU A 342 17.79 -11.06 -4.37
C GLU A 342 17.35 -12.48 -4.77
N LEU A 343 16.24 -12.97 -4.20
CA LEU A 343 15.63 -14.24 -4.60
C LEU A 343 14.86 -14.14 -5.93
N GLY A 344 14.74 -12.95 -6.52
CA GLY A 344 14.01 -12.74 -7.77
C GLY A 344 12.51 -13.02 -7.63
N LEU A 345 11.95 -12.94 -6.42
CA LEU A 345 10.53 -13.22 -6.19
C LEU A 345 9.68 -12.08 -6.75
N PRO A 346 8.47 -12.35 -7.28
CA PRO A 346 7.62 -11.31 -7.84
C PRO A 346 7.11 -10.35 -6.76
N ILE A 347 7.21 -9.04 -7.02
CA ILE A 347 6.62 -7.97 -6.19
C ILE A 347 5.28 -7.50 -6.72
N ALA A 348 4.98 -7.77 -8.00
CA ALA A 348 3.68 -7.56 -8.62
C ALA A 348 3.08 -8.87 -9.12
N THR A 349 1.76 -8.98 -9.03
CA THR A 349 1.02 -10.17 -9.39
C THR A 349 0.53 -10.05 -10.83
N GLY A 350 1.45 -10.15 -11.81
CA GLY A 350 1.02 -10.60 -13.13
C GLY A 350 1.31 -9.81 -14.38
N ARG A 351 1.93 -8.65 -14.30
CA ARG A 351 2.50 -8.02 -15.50
C ARG A 351 3.98 -8.34 -15.53
N GLY A 352 4.42 -8.88 -16.66
CA GLY A 352 5.64 -9.67 -16.77
C GLY A 352 6.91 -9.00 -16.24
N GLY A 353 7.77 -9.84 -15.67
CA GLY A 353 9.19 -9.58 -15.55
C GLY A 353 9.59 -8.80 -14.31
N VAL A 354 10.18 -9.54 -13.37
CA VAL A 354 11.04 -8.98 -12.33
C VAL A 354 12.16 -8.18 -13.00
N VAL A 355 12.01 -6.87 -13.10
CA VAL A 355 13.12 -5.96 -13.40
C VAL A 355 13.50 -5.31 -12.08
N TYR A 356 14.20 -6.07 -11.25
CA TYR A 356 15.07 -5.45 -10.27
C TYR A 356 16.25 -4.88 -11.05
N PRO A 357 16.56 -3.58 -10.96
CA PRO A 357 17.87 -3.09 -11.35
C PRO A 357 18.89 -3.60 -10.34
N ILE A 358 19.14 -4.92 -10.34
CA ILE A 358 20.29 -5.53 -9.66
C ILE A 358 21.51 -4.98 -10.39
N ALA A 359 22.52 -4.55 -9.64
CA ALA A 359 23.63 -3.68 -10.05
C ALA A 359 24.56 -4.20 -11.17
N SER A 360 24.13 -5.12 -12.04
CA SER A 360 24.91 -5.63 -13.18
C SER A 360 24.39 -5.10 -14.54
N ARG A 361 24.29 -3.78 -14.70
CA ARG A 361 24.16 -3.16 -16.04
C ARG A 361 25.49 -3.26 -16.81
N ARG A 362 25.81 -4.45 -17.35
CA ARG A 362 26.65 -4.60 -18.55
C ARG A 362 25.85 -5.07 -19.77
N ALA A 363 24.63 -5.58 -19.60
CA ALA A 363 23.87 -6.18 -20.71
C ALA A 363 22.96 -5.20 -21.48
N PHE A 364 22.48 -4.12 -20.86
CA PHE A 364 21.48 -3.23 -21.50
C PHE A 364 22.09 -2.34 -22.60
N ILE A 365 23.39 -2.01 -22.51
CA ILE A 365 24.07 -1.15 -23.49
C ILE A 365 24.36 -1.89 -24.82
N CYS A 366 24.45 -3.23 -24.80
CA CYS A 366 24.76 -4.00 -26.01
C CYS A 366 23.56 -4.27 -26.94
N ASN A 367 22.32 -4.05 -26.49
CA ASN A 367 21.13 -4.31 -27.31
C ASN A 367 20.50 -3.03 -27.88
N ALA A 368 20.74 -1.87 -27.26
CA ALA A 368 20.31 -0.58 -27.79
C ALA A 368 21.13 -0.14 -29.03
N SER A 369 22.39 -0.58 -29.15
CA SER A 369 23.22 -0.31 -30.34
C SER A 369 22.86 -1.16 -31.56
N LYS A 370 22.02 -2.20 -31.41
CA LYS A 370 21.51 -3.03 -32.52
C LYS A 370 20.16 -2.57 -33.07
N LEU A 371 19.54 -1.56 -32.46
CA LEU A 371 18.23 -1.03 -32.89
C LEU A 371 18.34 0.36 -33.55
N SER A 372 19.56 0.80 -33.92
CA SER A 372 19.82 2.09 -34.56
C SER A 372 20.59 1.99 -35.87
N GLU A 373 20.23 1.05 -36.74
CA GLU A 373 20.56 1.13 -38.18
C GLU A 373 19.25 1.16 -38.98
N PRO A 374 18.89 2.29 -39.63
CA PRO A 374 17.81 2.28 -40.59
C PRO A 374 18.27 1.55 -41.86
N GLU A 375 17.64 0.41 -42.16
CA GLU A 375 17.72 -0.22 -43.48
C GLU A 375 17.23 0.77 -44.55
N LEU A 376 18.13 1.22 -45.43
CA LEU A 376 17.82 2.01 -46.61
C LEU A 376 17.04 1.15 -47.63
N PRO A 377 15.80 1.50 -48.03
CA PRO A 377 15.12 0.79 -49.10
C PRO A 377 15.72 1.18 -50.46
N GLY A 378 16.16 0.17 -51.20
CA GLY A 378 16.69 0.31 -52.55
C GLY A 378 15.67 0.88 -53.54
N ASN A 379 16.12 1.93 -54.23
CA ASN A 379 15.95 2.20 -55.65
C ASN A 379 14.73 1.55 -56.36
N ARG A 380 13.61 2.28 -56.46
CA ARG A 380 12.69 2.16 -57.61
C ARG A 380 12.33 3.55 -58.13
N GLN A 381 12.80 3.82 -59.35
CA GLN A 381 12.40 4.93 -60.19
C GLN A 381 10.90 4.86 -60.51
N GLY A 382 10.27 6.03 -60.59
CA GLY A 382 9.07 6.25 -61.41
C GLY A 382 7.80 6.64 -60.67
N ALA A 383 7.56 7.94 -60.50
CA ALA A 383 6.32 8.63 -60.91
C ALA A 383 6.30 10.04 -60.32
N VAL A 384 6.37 11.03 -61.21
CA VAL A 384 6.23 12.47 -60.96
C VAL A 384 4.74 12.78 -60.75
N GLY A 385 4.39 13.59 -59.74
CA GLY A 385 3.00 14.04 -59.57
C GLY A 385 2.75 15.00 -58.40
N HIS A 386 2.90 16.31 -58.68
CA HIS A 386 2.24 17.46 -58.05
C HIS A 386 2.54 17.91 -56.60
N ILE A 387 3.13 19.11 -56.54
CA ILE A 387 3.28 20.04 -55.42
C ILE A 387 1.95 20.80 -55.18
N ARG A 388 1.53 20.92 -53.91
CA ARG A 388 0.84 22.06 -53.23
C ARG A 388 0.52 21.61 -51.78
N GLY A 389 1.12 22.18 -50.74
CA GLY A 389 0.61 23.39 -50.09
C GLY A 389 0.99 23.35 -48.59
N ILE A 390 1.72 24.37 -48.14
CA ILE A 390 2.14 24.61 -46.76
C ILE A 390 1.07 25.45 -46.05
N SER A 391 0.99 25.34 -44.72
CA SER A 391 0.33 26.22 -43.73
C SER A 391 -1.18 26.04 -43.49
N GLY A 392 -1.55 25.82 -42.22
CA GLY A 392 -2.94 25.92 -41.76
C GLY A 392 -3.31 25.01 -40.58
N TRP A 393 -2.63 25.11 -39.42
CA TRP A 393 -3.11 24.54 -38.15
C TRP A 393 -2.66 25.43 -36.98
N TYR A 394 -3.18 26.66 -36.91
CA TYR A 394 -2.96 27.54 -35.76
C TYR A 394 -4.17 28.41 -35.40
N ASP A 395 -5.40 28.08 -35.82
CA ASP A 395 -6.51 29.05 -35.69
C ASP A 395 -7.89 28.55 -35.19
N ASP A 396 -7.99 27.36 -34.58
CA ASP A 396 -9.31 26.84 -34.14
C ASP A 396 -9.50 26.66 -32.61
N SER A 397 -8.58 27.13 -31.77
CA SER A 397 -8.72 26.99 -30.31
C SER A 397 -9.42 28.17 -29.61
N ASN A 398 -10.00 29.13 -30.33
CA ASN A 398 -10.53 30.37 -29.73
C ASN A 398 -12.07 30.56 -29.77
N GLN A 399 -12.85 29.51 -30.08
CA GLN A 399 -14.32 29.62 -30.19
C GLN A 399 -15.16 28.90 -29.12
N LEU A 400 -14.57 28.23 -28.12
CA LEU A 400 -15.35 27.44 -27.15
C LEU A 400 -15.69 28.14 -25.80
N TRP A 401 -15.54 29.47 -25.70
CA TRP A 401 -15.86 30.23 -24.47
C TRP A 401 -16.94 31.31 -24.62
N ARG A 402 -17.89 31.15 -25.54
CA ARG A 402 -19.12 31.95 -25.57
C ARG A 402 -20.33 31.14 -26.05
N SER A 403 -21.00 30.44 -25.14
CA SER A 403 -22.45 30.21 -25.14
C SER A 403 -22.90 29.62 -23.82
#